data_AF-A0A3D3ID99-F1
#
_entry.id   AF-A0A3D3ID99-F1
#
_cell.length_a   1.000
_cell.length_b   1.000
_cell.length_c   1.000
_cell.angle_alpha   90.00
_cell.angle_beta   90.00
_cell.angle_gamma   90.00
#
_symmetry.space_group_name_H-M   'P 1'
#
loop_
_entity.id
_entity.type
_entity.pdbx_description
1 polymer ?
#
loop_
_entity_poly.entity_id
_entity_poly.type
_entity_poly.pdbx_seq_one_letter_code
_entity_poly.pdbx_strand_id
1 'polypeptide(L)'
;MAWFDEFSKLPITTRNIILSLAMQLPFWLIAIYLLNKPLYNSGDYLIIGAFCFCFSVTWYFLGGLNAAMAAQMNNKKRDIHTIYVVGGIVSVLYLSVAIIVSHYFSLSFKTFLIISYSYMLIAFFKSVIRLEMKQYDDKQKKSNSDSKS
;
A
#
# COMPACT_ATOMS: atom_id res chain seq x y z
N MET A 1 -19.49 -24.19 -0.32
CA MET A 1 -18.99 -23.80 -1.66
C MET A 1 -19.77 -22.66 -2.32
N ALA A 2 -21.05 -22.41 -1.96
CA ALA A 2 -21.85 -21.30 -2.51
C ALA A 2 -21.20 -19.91 -2.43
N TRP A 3 -20.40 -19.64 -1.39
CA TRP A 3 -19.70 -18.36 -1.24
C TRP A 3 -18.71 -18.07 -2.37
N PHE A 4 -18.01 -19.09 -2.90
CA PHE A 4 -17.08 -18.89 -4.02
C PHE A 4 -17.81 -18.60 -5.33
N ASP A 5 -19.00 -19.19 -5.53
CA ASP A 5 -19.86 -18.92 -6.69
C ASP A 5 -20.50 -17.53 -6.65
N GLU A 6 -20.76 -16.98 -5.47
CA GLU A 6 -21.20 -15.59 -5.33
C GLU A 6 -20.04 -14.60 -5.46
N PHE A 7 -18.87 -14.96 -4.91
CA PHE A 7 -17.67 -14.13 -5.02
C PHE A 7 -17.16 -14.02 -6.47
N SER A 8 -17.34 -15.06 -7.28
CA SER A 8 -16.97 -15.05 -8.70
C SER A 8 -17.84 -14.11 -9.54
N LYS A 9 -19.07 -13.82 -9.10
CA LYS A 9 -20.02 -12.88 -9.73
C LYS A 9 -19.69 -11.41 -9.44
N LEU A 10 -18.82 -11.12 -8.47
CA LEU A 10 -18.42 -9.76 -8.16
C LEU A 10 -17.57 -9.14 -9.30
N PRO A 11 -17.69 -7.82 -9.52
CA PRO A 11 -16.78 -7.10 -10.41
C PRO A 11 -15.32 -7.38 -10.04
N ILE A 12 -14.47 -7.55 -11.06
CA ILE A 12 -13.07 -7.94 -10.87
C ILE A 12 -12.32 -6.98 -9.93
N THR A 13 -12.63 -5.69 -10.01
CA THR A 13 -12.08 -4.63 -9.15
C THR A 13 -12.46 -4.85 -7.68
N THR A 14 -13.74 -5.09 -7.40
CA THR A 14 -14.24 -5.31 -6.02
C THR A 14 -13.61 -6.55 -5.41
N ARG A 15 -13.54 -7.64 -6.18
CA ARG A 15 -12.88 -8.88 -5.77
C ARG A 15 -11.39 -8.66 -5.46
N ASN A 16 -10.68 -7.90 -6.28
CA ASN A 16 -9.28 -7.58 -6.04
C ASN A 16 -9.07 -6.71 -4.79
N ILE A 17 -9.96 -5.76 -4.53
CA ILE A 17 -9.94 -4.96 -3.29
C ILE A 17 -10.12 -5.88 -2.08
N ILE A 18 -11.16 -6.73 -2.09
CA ILE A 18 -11.45 -7.62 -0.96
C ILE A 18 -10.29 -8.59 -0.71
N LEU A 19 -9.74 -9.20 -1.77
CA LEU A 19 -8.58 -10.09 -1.65
C LEU A 19 -7.34 -9.35 -1.10
N SER A 20 -7.10 -8.12 -1.55
CA SER A 20 -5.98 -7.31 -1.07
C SER A 20 -6.11 -6.97 0.41
N LEU A 21 -7.30 -6.59 0.87
CA LEU A 21 -7.57 -6.33 2.28
C LEU A 21 -7.46 -7.59 3.13
N ALA A 22 -8.05 -8.70 2.66
CA ALA A 22 -8.01 -9.99 3.35
C ALA A 22 -6.57 -10.51 3.52
N MET A 23 -5.72 -10.32 2.50
CA MET A 23 -4.29 -10.68 2.59
C MET A 23 -3.51 -9.82 3.57
N GLN A 24 -3.93 -8.59 3.86
CA GLN A 24 -3.24 -7.67 4.78
C GLN A 24 -3.61 -7.90 6.25
N LEU A 25 -4.86 -8.32 6.52
CA LEU A 25 -5.34 -8.63 7.88
C LEU A 25 -4.39 -9.51 8.71
N PRO A 26 -3.87 -10.65 8.22
CA PRO A 26 -2.97 -11.49 9.02
C PRO A 26 -1.66 -10.79 9.38
N PHE A 27 -1.15 -9.88 8.55
CA PHE A 27 0.08 -9.12 8.88
C PHE A 27 -0.13 -8.19 10.07
N TRP A 28 -1.25 -7.48 10.10
CA TRP A 28 -1.58 -6.59 11.21
C TRP A 28 -1.86 -7.36 12.49
N LEU A 29 -2.49 -8.53 12.38
CA LEU A 29 -2.72 -9.41 13.51
C LEU A 29 -1.39 -9.89 14.12
N ILE A 30 -0.44 -10.33 13.28
CA ILE A 30 0.91 -10.74 13.71
C ILE A 30 1.65 -9.55 14.33
N ALA A 31 1.56 -8.36 13.73
CA ALA A 31 2.19 -7.16 14.28
C ALA A 31 1.65 -6.81 15.68
N ILE A 32 0.33 -6.87 15.88
CA ILE A 32 -0.29 -6.65 17.20
C ILE A 32 0.14 -7.73 18.19
N TYR A 33 0.12 -9.00 17.78
CA TYR A 33 0.54 -10.12 18.63
C TYR A 33 2.00 -9.97 19.11
N LEU A 34 2.92 -9.63 18.21
CA LEU A 34 4.35 -9.54 18.53
C LEU A 34 4.75 -8.25 19.22
N LEU A 35 4.14 -7.12 18.86
CA LEU A 35 4.59 -5.78 19.27
C LEU A 35 3.66 -5.09 20.27
N ASN A 36 2.45 -5.63 20.50
CA ASN A 36 1.46 -5.09 21.45
C ASN A 36 0.78 -6.21 22.26
N LYS A 37 1.59 -6.98 22.98
CA LYS A 37 1.12 -8.04 23.89
C LYS A 37 0.01 -7.60 24.85
N PRO A 38 0.02 -6.38 25.45
CA PRO A 38 -1.06 -5.95 26.33
C PRO A 38 -2.43 -5.92 25.63
N LEU A 39 -2.48 -5.44 24.39
CA LEU A 39 -3.72 -5.40 23.60
C LEU A 39 -4.15 -6.81 23.17
N TYR A 40 -3.22 -7.68 22.83
CA TYR A 40 -3.56 -9.06 22.45
C TYR A 40 -4.08 -9.87 23.65
N ASN A 41 -3.46 -9.70 24.82
CA ASN A 41 -3.81 -10.43 26.03
C ASN A 41 -5.09 -9.92 26.72
N SER A 42 -5.62 -8.76 26.31
CA SER A 42 -6.93 -8.30 26.82
C SER A 42 -8.10 -9.16 26.35
N GLY A 43 -7.89 -10.00 25.33
CA GLY A 43 -8.91 -10.90 24.80
C GLY A 43 -10.01 -10.21 23.98
N ASP A 44 -9.88 -8.91 23.71
CA ASP A 44 -10.86 -8.16 22.94
C ASP A 44 -10.61 -8.28 21.42
N TYR A 45 -10.94 -9.46 20.88
CA TYR A 45 -10.70 -9.79 19.48
C TYR A 45 -11.51 -8.92 18.51
N LEU A 46 -12.63 -8.32 18.94
CA LEU A 46 -13.41 -7.39 18.12
C LEU A 46 -12.63 -6.10 17.90
N ILE A 47 -12.04 -5.54 18.95
CA ILE A 47 -11.18 -4.34 18.86
C ILE A 47 -9.94 -4.63 18.00
N ILE A 48 -9.29 -5.78 18.22
CA ILE A 48 -8.12 -6.19 17.41
C ILE A 48 -8.50 -6.32 15.94
N GLY A 49 -9.63 -6.98 15.65
CA GLY A 49 -10.17 -7.12 14.30
C GLY A 49 -10.44 -5.76 13.64
N ALA A 50 -11.06 -4.83 14.38
CA ALA A 50 -11.31 -3.48 13.91
C ALA A 50 -10.01 -2.72 13.59
N PHE A 51 -8.99 -2.83 14.44
CA PHE A 51 -7.68 -2.24 14.16
C PHE A 51 -7.02 -2.83 12.91
N CYS A 52 -6.99 -4.15 12.79
CA CYS A 52 -6.44 -4.83 11.61
C CYS A 52 -7.15 -4.38 10.32
N PHE A 53 -8.49 -4.27 10.36
CA PHE A 53 -9.27 -3.77 9.25
C PHE A 53 -8.92 -2.32 8.91
N CYS A 54 -8.91 -1.42 9.89
CA CYS A 54 -8.55 -0.02 9.69
C CYS A 54 -7.14 0.14 9.11
N PHE A 55 -6.16 -0.61 9.61
CA PHE A 55 -4.79 -0.55 9.10
C PHE A 55 -4.69 -1.09 7.67
N SER A 56 -5.40 -2.19 7.36
CA SER A 56 -5.47 -2.75 5.99
C SER A 56 -6.11 -1.77 5.02
N VAL A 57 -7.24 -1.18 5.37
CA VAL A 57 -7.92 -0.18 4.54
C VAL A 57 -7.01 1.01 4.28
N THR A 58 -6.40 1.57 5.32
CA THR A 58 -5.50 2.72 5.20
C THR A 58 -4.29 2.39 4.32
N TRP A 59 -3.68 1.22 4.51
CA TRP A 59 -2.54 0.75 3.73
C TRP A 59 -2.92 0.55 2.25
N TYR A 60 -4.05 -0.09 1.99
CA TYR A 60 -4.58 -0.29 0.65
C TYR A 60 -4.82 1.03 -0.08
N PHE A 61 -5.46 2.01 0.57
CA PHE A 61 -5.70 3.34 -0.02
C PHE A 61 -4.40 4.06 -0.35
N LEU A 62 -3.42 4.08 0.56
CA LEU A 62 -2.11 4.70 0.30
C LEU A 62 -1.34 3.98 -0.82
N GLY A 63 -1.40 2.64 -0.86
CA GLY A 63 -0.82 1.85 -1.94
C GLY A 63 -1.46 2.14 -3.30
N GLY A 64 -2.79 2.26 -3.33
CA GLY A 64 -3.55 2.64 -4.53
C GLY A 64 -3.20 4.04 -5.03
N LEU A 65 -3.10 5.02 -4.13
CA LEU A 65 -2.66 6.38 -4.48
C LEU A 65 -1.25 6.39 -5.08
N ASN A 66 -0.31 5.64 -4.49
CA ASN A 66 1.04 5.49 -5.02
C ASN A 66 1.06 4.84 -6.41
N ALA A 67 0.25 3.79 -6.62
CA ALA A 67 0.13 3.12 -7.90
C ALA A 67 -0.48 4.03 -8.98
N ALA A 68 -1.50 4.82 -8.64
CA ALA A 68 -2.14 5.78 -9.54
C ALA A 68 -1.16 6.86 -10.01
N MET A 69 -0.37 7.42 -9.08
CA MET A 69 0.69 8.39 -9.41
C MET A 69 1.76 7.76 -10.32
N ALA A 70 2.20 6.54 -10.02
CA ALA A 70 3.18 5.83 -10.84
C ALA A 70 2.66 5.50 -12.25
N ALA A 71 1.35 5.26 -12.39
CA ALA A 71 0.71 5.06 -13.68
C ALA A 71 0.70 6.35 -14.51
N GLN A 72 0.33 7.48 -13.92
CA GLN A 72 0.39 8.79 -14.60
C GLN A 72 1.80 9.14 -15.06
N MET A 73 2.81 8.84 -14.23
CA MET A 73 4.21 9.10 -14.59
C MET A 73 4.67 8.33 -15.82
N ASN A 74 4.17 7.13 -16.08
CA ASN A 74 4.82 6.28 -17.08
C ASN A 74 4.45 6.61 -18.53
N ASN A 75 3.32 7.27 -18.85
CA ASN A 75 2.80 7.63 -20.21
C ASN A 75 2.83 6.52 -21.29
N LYS A 76 3.58 5.45 -21.09
CA LYS A 76 3.50 4.16 -21.76
C LYS A 76 2.39 3.40 -21.06
N LYS A 77 1.58 2.68 -21.84
CA LYS A 77 0.68 1.62 -21.39
C LYS A 77 1.49 0.48 -20.74
N ARG A 78 2.26 0.75 -19.68
CA ARG A 78 2.67 -0.30 -18.76
C ARG A 78 1.38 -0.81 -18.17
N ASP A 79 1.19 -2.12 -18.29
CA ASP A 79 0.02 -2.78 -17.77
C ASP A 79 -0.16 -2.38 -16.30
N ILE A 80 -1.26 -1.70 -16.03
CA ILE A 80 -1.61 -1.19 -14.70
C ILE A 80 -1.60 -2.37 -13.72
N HIS A 81 -1.98 -3.56 -14.21
CA HIS A 81 -1.90 -4.81 -13.47
C HIS A 81 -0.48 -5.09 -12.92
N THR A 82 0.56 -4.93 -13.73
CA THR A 82 1.95 -5.17 -13.31
C THR A 82 2.39 -4.20 -12.21
N ILE A 83 1.92 -2.95 -12.26
CA ILE A 83 2.22 -1.94 -11.22
C ILE A 83 1.59 -2.35 -9.88
N TYR A 84 0.33 -2.79 -9.90
CA TYR A 84 -0.36 -3.25 -8.70
C TYR A 84 0.26 -4.53 -8.13
N VAL A 85 0.59 -5.51 -8.98
CA VAL A 85 1.19 -6.78 -8.53
C VAL A 85 2.57 -6.54 -7.90
N VAL A 86 3.45 -5.82 -8.59
CA VAL A 86 4.80 -5.52 -8.06
C VAL A 86 4.70 -4.65 -6.80
N GLY A 87 3.83 -3.64 -6.79
CA GLY A 87 3.59 -2.80 -5.62
C GLY A 87 3.06 -3.58 -4.41
N GLY A 88 2.17 -4.54 -4.64
CA GLY A 88 1.65 -5.45 -3.61
C GLY A 88 2.75 -6.33 -3.02
N ILE A 89 3.55 -6.98 -3.87
CA ILE A 89 4.68 -7.82 -3.43
C ILE A 89 5.68 -7.01 -2.60
N VAL A 90 6.08 -5.83 -3.08
CA VAL A 90 7.00 -4.94 -2.37
C VAL A 90 6.42 -4.50 -1.02
N SER A 91 5.13 -4.20 -0.97
CA SER A 91 4.44 -3.82 0.27
C SER A 91 4.44 -4.94 1.30
N VAL A 92 4.16 -6.17 0.88
CA VAL A 92 4.16 -7.36 1.74
C VAL A 92 5.57 -7.65 2.27
N LEU A 93 6.58 -7.61 1.41
CA LEU A 93 7.98 -7.79 1.81
C LEU A 93 8.41 -6.71 2.81
N TYR A 94 8.05 -5.45 2.55
CA TYR A 94 8.36 -4.34 3.44
C TYR A 94 7.70 -4.52 4.82
N LEU A 95 6.39 -4.82 4.87
CA LEU A 95 5.69 -5.06 6.14
C LEU A 95 6.29 -6.23 6.91
N SER A 96 6.65 -7.31 6.22
CA SER A 96 7.28 -8.49 6.83
C SER A 96 8.62 -8.13 7.48
N VAL A 97 9.50 -7.44 6.75
CA VAL A 97 10.80 -6.98 7.27
C VAL A 97 10.61 -6.00 8.42
N ALA A 98 9.69 -5.04 8.28
CA ALA A 98 9.40 -4.05 9.32
C ALA A 98 8.94 -4.69 10.63
N ILE A 99 8.10 -5.73 10.57
CA ILE A 99 7.67 -6.49 11.75
C ILE A 99 8.85 -7.21 12.38
N ILE A 100 9.67 -7.94 11.60
CA ILE A 100 10.83 -8.69 12.11
C ILE A 100 11.83 -7.74 12.79
N VAL A 101 12.17 -6.63 12.13
CA VAL A 101 13.09 -5.62 12.66
C VAL A 101 12.52 -5.02 13.95
N SER A 102 11.24 -4.64 13.94
CA SER A 102 10.60 -4.06 15.12
C SER A 102 10.58 -5.03 16.29
N HIS A 103 10.36 -6.32 16.02
CA HIS A 103 10.41 -7.35 17.04
C HIS A 103 11.82 -7.56 17.60
N TYR A 104 12.82 -7.66 16.72
CA TYR A 104 14.22 -7.87 17.10
C TYR A 104 14.76 -6.72 17.96
N PHE A 105 14.44 -5.47 17.61
CA PHE A 105 14.86 -4.29 18.36
C PHE A 105 13.90 -3.91 19.51
N SER A 106 12.89 -4.74 19.80
CA SER A 106 11.88 -4.47 20.83
C SER A 106 11.21 -3.08 20.68
N LEU A 107 10.99 -2.65 19.43
CA LEU A 107 10.30 -1.41 19.14
C LEU A 107 8.83 -1.53 19.53
N SER A 108 8.28 -0.43 20.07
CA SER A 108 6.86 -0.39 20.39
C SER A 108 6.00 -0.49 19.12
N PHE A 109 4.79 -1.03 19.24
CA PHE A 109 3.82 -1.04 18.15
C PHE A 109 3.55 0.35 17.57
N LYS A 110 3.55 1.40 18.41
CA LYS A 110 3.41 2.79 17.96
C LYS A 110 4.56 3.20 17.04
N THR A 111 5.80 2.85 17.42
CA THR A 111 7.00 3.11 16.61
C THR A 111 6.94 2.38 15.27
N PHE A 112 6.52 1.11 15.27
CA PHE A 112 6.30 0.33 14.05
C PHE A 112 5.29 0.98 13.11
N LEU A 113 4.15 1.46 13.61
CA LEU A 113 3.15 2.16 12.81
C LEU A 113 3.73 3.45 12.20
N ILE A 114 4.43 4.25 13.00
CA ILE A 114 5.06 5.50 12.52
C ILE A 114 6.04 5.19 11.39
N ILE A 115 6.92 4.21 11.55
CA ILE A 115 7.91 3.83 10.52
C ILE A 115 7.20 3.38 9.24
N SER A 116 6.21 2.49 9.38
CA SER A 116 5.51 1.89 8.25
C SER A 116 4.74 2.93 7.43
N TYR A 117 4.01 3.83 8.09
CA TYR A 117 3.26 4.89 7.40
C TYR A 117 4.15 6.02 6.89
N SER A 118 5.24 6.33 7.59
CA SER A 118 6.23 7.33 7.10
C SER A 118 6.86 6.88 5.80
N TYR A 119 7.18 5.60 5.65
CA TYR A 119 7.68 5.05 4.38
C TYR A 119 6.69 5.26 3.23
N MET A 120 5.40 4.98 3.44
CA MET A 120 4.37 5.18 2.43
C MET A 120 4.21 6.65 2.04
N LEU A 121 4.26 7.56 3.02
CA LEU A 121 4.22 9.01 2.76
C LEU A 121 5.44 9.48 1.99
N ILE A 122 6.65 9.05 2.36
CA ILE A 122 7.89 9.39 1.63
C ILE A 122 7.82 8.88 0.19
N ALA A 123 7.35 7.65 -0.02
CA ALA A 123 7.17 7.08 -1.35
C ALA A 123 6.15 7.89 -2.18
N PHE A 124 5.10 8.39 -1.55
CA PHE A 124 4.11 9.27 -2.17
C PHE A 124 4.71 10.60 -2.59
N PHE A 125 5.34 11.35 -1.67
CA PHE A 125 5.98 12.62 -1.99
C PHE A 125 7.05 12.48 -3.08
N LYS A 126 7.83 11.40 -3.04
CA LYS A 126 8.82 11.09 -4.07
C LYS A 126 8.16 10.89 -5.44
N SER A 127 6.99 10.27 -5.49
CA SER A 127 6.23 10.08 -6.74
C SER A 127 5.68 11.41 -7.26
N VAL A 128 5.14 12.26 -6.37
CA VAL A 128 4.64 13.59 -6.71
C VAL A 128 5.74 14.49 -7.28
N ILE A 129 6.88 14.60 -6.59
CA ILE A 129 8.00 15.45 -7.04
C ILE A 129 8.50 15.00 -8.42
N ARG A 130 8.60 13.69 -8.65
CA ARG A 130 9.04 13.18 -9.96
C ARG A 130 8.01 13.44 -11.07
N LEU A 131 6.72 13.42 -10.76
CA LEU A 131 5.66 13.74 -11.72
C LEU A 131 5.75 15.22 -12.14
N GLU A 132 5.88 16.13 -11.17
CA GLU A 132 6.05 17.57 -11.42
C GLU A 132 7.28 17.85 -12.30
N MET A 133 8.44 17.26 -11.96
CA MET A 133 9.65 17.42 -12.78
C MET A 133 9.46 16.91 -14.21
N LYS A 134 8.78 15.77 -14.38
CA LYS A 134 8.51 15.23 -15.72
C LYS A 134 7.59 16.14 -16.54
N GLN A 135 6.54 16.70 -15.92
CA GLN A 135 5.65 17.63 -16.60
C GLN A 135 6.36 18.92 -17.03
N TYR A 136 7.32 19.39 -16.21
CA TYR A 136 8.16 20.54 -16.55
C TYR A 136 9.03 20.27 -17.78
N ASP A 137 9.71 19.12 -17.81
CA ASP A 137 10.55 18.70 -18.94
C ASP A 137 9.76 18.54 -20.25
N ASP A 138 8.56 17.93 -20.18
CA ASP A 138 7.70 17.71 -21.34
C ASP A 138 7.18 19.05 -21.92
N LYS A 139 6.88 20.05 -21.07
CA LYS A 139 6.48 21.40 -21.51
C LYS A 139 7.62 22.15 -22.20
N GLN A 140 8.84 22.09 -21.67
CA GLN A 140 9.99 22.74 -22.29
C GLN A 140 10.34 22.17 -23.68
N LYS A 141 10.27 20.84 -23.84
CA LYS A 141 10.52 20.20 -25.14
C LYS A 141 9.53 20.66 -26.21
N LYS A 142 8.26 20.81 -25.86
CA LYS A 142 7.21 21.26 -26.79
C LYS A 142 7.40 22.74 -27.20
N SER A 143 7.75 23.61 -26.26
CA SER A 143 8.05 25.02 -26.57
C SER A 143 9.25 25.19 -27.51
N ASN A 144 10.26 24.31 -27.43
CA ASN A 144 11.44 24.34 -28.28
C ASN A 144 11.24 23.71 -29.67
N SER A 145 10.23 22.84 -29.85
CA SER A 145 9.86 22.35 -31.18
C SER A 145 9.04 23.38 -31.95
N ASP A 146 8.16 24.11 -31.26
CA ASP A 146 7.27 25.08 -31.89
C ASP A 146 8.02 26.36 -32.32
N SER A 147 9.14 26.71 -31.67
CA SER A 147 9.98 27.86 -32.07
C SER A 147 10.93 27.59 -33.24
N LYS A 148 11.07 26.33 -33.66
CA LYS A 148 11.93 25.90 -34.78
C LYS A 148 11.17 25.61 -36.07
N SER A 149 9.84 25.67 -36.03
CA SER A 149 8.96 25.46 -37.19
C SER A 149 8.42 26.76 -37.73
#